data_AF-X1M816-F1
#
_entry.id   AF-X1M816-F1
#
_cell.length_a   1.000
_cell.length_b   1.000
_cell.length_c   1.000
_cell.angle_alpha   90.00
_cell.angle_beta   90.00
_cell.angle_gamma   90.00
#
_symmetry.space_group_name_H-M   'P 1'
#
loop_
_entity.id
_entity.type
_entity.pdbx_description
1 polymer ?
#
loop_
_entity_poly.entity_id
_entity_poly.type
_entity_poly.pdbx_seq_one_letter_code
_entity_poly.pdbx_strand_id
1 'polypeptide(L)' 'MSQHEKVEKAAADLGKLPPAPFAILSFLALPVIPELRLTDLGLVDVAEFKLLK' A
#
# COMPACT_ATOMS: atom_id res chain seq x y z
N MET A 1 -18.45 13.60 11.55
CA MET A 1 -17.20 12.89 11.19
C MET A 1 -17.47 12.06 9.95
N SER A 2 -16.76 12.34 8.86
CA SER A 2 -16.76 11.53 7.66
C SER A 2 -16.13 10.15 7.92
N GLN A 3 -16.36 9.16 7.05
CA GLN A 3 -15.76 7.83 7.21
C GLN A 3 -14.22 7.87 7.17
N HIS A 4 -13.65 8.77 6.35
CA HIS A 4 -12.20 8.94 6.23
C HIS A 4 -11.55 9.40 7.56
N GLU A 5 -12.16 10.33 8.28
CA GLU A 5 -11.62 10.81 9.56
C GLU A 5 -11.57 9.71 10.64
N LYS A 6 -12.50 8.76 10.61
CA LYS A 6 -12.54 7.65 11.58
C LYS A 6 -11.38 6.69 11.37
N VAL A 7 -11.07 6.36 10.12
CA VAL A 7 -9.98 5.44 9.79
C VAL A 7 -8.62 6.08 10.00
N GLU A 8 -8.47 7.38 9.69
CA GLU A 8 -7.26 8.16 10.00
C GLU A 8 -6.98 8.18 11.50
N LYS A 9 -8.01 8.39 12.32
CA LYS A 9 -7.87 8.37 13.78
C LYS A 9 -7.46 6.99 14.31
N ALA A 10 -8.07 5.91 13.81
CA ALA A 10 -7.71 4.55 14.22
C ALA A 10 -6.29 4.16 13.75
N ALA A 11 -5.85 4.68 12.60
CA ALA A 11 -4.51 4.44 12.07
C ALA A 11 -3.42 5.07 12.95
N ALA A 12 -3.70 6.18 13.63
CA ALA A 12 -2.76 6.81 14.56
C ALA A 12 -2.31 5.87 15.71
N ASP A 13 -3.13 4.88 16.07
CA ASP A 13 -2.81 3.90 17.11
C ASP A 13 -1.88 2.77 16.62
N LEU A 14 -1.63 2.66 15.30
CA LEU A 14 -0.76 1.65 14.69
C LEU A 14 0.74 2.00 14.76
N GLY A 15 1.09 3.13 15.37
CA GLY A 15 2.47 3.59 15.56
C GLY A 15 2.84 4.81 14.71
N LYS A 16 4.10 4.89 14.27
CA LYS A 16 4.58 6.00 13.44
C LYS A 16 4.21 5.79 11.97
N LEU A 17 2.97 6.12 11.64
CA LEU A 17 2.52 6.19 10.24
C LEU A 17 2.98 7.49 9.58
N PRO A 18 3.22 7.48 8.25
CA PRO A 18 3.44 8.70 7.47
C PRO A 18 2.18 9.58 7.46
N PRO A 19 2.31 10.89 7.18
CA PRO A 19 1.16 11.77 7.02
C PRO A 19 0.25 11.30 5.87
N ALA A 20 -1.06 11.27 6.11
CA ALA A 20 -2.09 10.82 5.16
C ALA A 20 -1.85 9.39 4.59
N PRO A 21 -1.77 8.35 5.45
CA PRO A 21 -1.44 6.99 5.04
C PRO A 21 -2.39 6.42 3.97
N PHE A 22 -3.69 6.76 4.03
CA PHE A 22 -4.66 6.26 3.05
C PHE A 22 -4.52 6.92 1.67
N ALA A 23 -4.07 8.18 1.62
CA ALA A 23 -3.77 8.84 0.35
C ALA A 23 -2.57 8.16 -0.34
N ILE A 24 -1.56 7.74 0.42
CA ILE A 24 -0.39 7.02 -0.10
C ILE A 24 -0.79 5.64 -0.64
N LEU A 25 -1.63 4.89 0.08
CA LEU A 25 -2.11 3.58 -0.37
C LEU A 25 -2.84 3.64 -1.72
N SER A 26 -3.47 4.76 -2.07
CA SER A 26 -4.11 4.93 -3.37
C SER A 26 -3.13 4.80 -4.55
N PHE A 27 -1.84 5.06 -4.33
CA PHE A 27 -0.79 4.90 -5.34
C PHE A 27 -0.39 3.44 -5.56
N LEU A 28 -0.71 2.51 -4.65
CA LEU A 28 -0.43 1.07 -4.85
C LEU A 28 -1.19 0.50 -6.05
N ALA A 29 -2.39 1.04 -6.33
CA ALA A 29 -3.19 0.66 -7.48
C ALA A 29 -2.72 1.32 -8.78
N LEU A 30 -1.87 2.34 -8.70
CA LEU A 30 -1.38 3.04 -9.89
C LEU A 30 -0.26 2.23 -10.57
N PRO A 31 -0.26 2.14 -11.91
CA PRO A 31 0.70 1.36 -12.67
C PRO A 31 2.08 2.06 -12.77
N VAL A 32 2.58 2.66 -11.68
CA VAL A 32 4.01 2.98 -11.58
C VAL A 32 4.74 1.65 -11.48
N ILE A 33 5.39 1.18 -12.55
CA ILE A 33 6.01 -0.16 -12.64
C ILE A 33 7.21 -0.19 -11.67
N PRO A 34 7.11 -0.85 -10.50
CA PRO A 34 8.25 -1.16 -9.67
C PRO A 34 8.79 -2.49 -10.16
N GLU A 35 10.11 -2.68 -10.13
CA GLU A 35 10.73 -3.96 -10.53
C GLU A 35 10.21 -5.12 -9.66
N LEU A 36 9.82 -4.83 -8.41
CA LEU A 36 9.23 -5.75 -7.45
C LEU A 36 7.89 -5.23 -6.90
N ARG A 37 6.82 -6.02 -6.99
CA ARG A 37 5.48 -5.72 -6.46
C ARG A 37 5.03 -6.74 -5.45
N LEU A 38 4.52 -6.30 -4.30
CA LEU A 38 3.81 -7.18 -3.38
C LEU A 38 2.34 -7.31 -3.82
N THR A 39 1.85 -8.53 -3.89
CA THR A 39 0.48 -8.88 -4.30
C THR A 39 -0.12 -9.89 -3.33
N ASP A 40 -1.41 -10.19 -3.46
CA ASP A 40 -2.08 -11.23 -2.67
C ASP A 40 -1.50 -12.63 -2.86
N LEU A 41 -0.76 -12.87 -3.95
CA LEU A 41 -0.06 -14.13 -4.23
C LEU A 41 1.37 -14.17 -3.68
N GLY A 42 1.89 -13.04 -3.16
CA GLY A 42 3.26 -12.89 -2.70
C GLY A 42 4.03 -11.79 -3.44
N LEU A 43 5.36 -11.80 -3.31
CA LEU A 43 6.24 -10.85 -3.98
C LEU A 43 6.44 -11.26 -5.45
N VAL A 44 6.10 -10.38 -6.38
CA VAL A 44 6.19 -10.60 -7.83
C VAL A 44 7.28 -9.71 -8.39
N ASP A 45 8.22 -10.30 -9.11
CA ASP A 45 9.13 -9.60 -10.00
C ASP A 45 8.37 -9.23 -11.28
N VAL A 46 8.19 -7.93 -11.53
CA VAL A 46 7.43 -7.39 -12.66
C VAL A 46 8.28 -7.32 -13.92
N ALA A 47 9.61 -7.29 -13.79
CA ALA A 47 10.52 -7.33 -14.93
C ALA A 47 10.58 -8.73 -15.54
N GLU A 48 10.63 -9.77 -14.69
CA GLU A 48 10.69 -11.18 -15.11
C GLU A 48 9.32 -11.89 -15.11
N PHE A 49 8.25 -11.23 -14.68
CA PHE A 49 6.90 -11.82 -14.50
C PHE A 49 6.92 -13.11 -13.67
N LYS A 50 7.69 -13.10 -12.57
CA LYS A 50 7.95 -14.28 -11.74
C LYS A 50 7.54 -14.06 -10.29
N LEU A 51 6.93 -15.08 -9.68
CA LEU A 51 6.66 -15.09 -8.24
C LEU A 51 7.92 -15.48 -7.46
N LEU A 52 8.32 -14.64 -6.50
CA LEU A 52 9.40 -14.91 -5.56
C LEU A 52 8.81 -15.60 -4.32
N LYS A 53 9.35 -16.77 -3.97
CA LYS A 53 8.99 -17.56 -2.78
C LYS A 53 10.01 -17.37 -1.68
#